data_AF-A0A239GU28-F1
#
_entry.id   AF-A0A239GU28-F1
#
_cell.length_a   1.000
_cell.length_b   1.000
_cell.length_c   1.000
_cell.angle_alpha   90.00
_cell.angle_beta   90.00
_cell.angle_gamma   90.00
#
_symmetry.space_group_name_H-M   'P 1'
#
loop_
_entity.id
_entity.type
_entity.pdbx_description
1 polymer ?
#
loop_
_entity_poly.entity_id
_entity_poly.type
_entity_poly.pdbx_seq_one_letter_code
_entity_poly.pdbx_strand_id
1 'polypeptide(L)'
;MKLTLLSCAMIFTLSSFAQSEAEIVKAVDDLTISWDNEAEKLQTYEGLGSFCGESVYRKKIIGMLDEIHHYDTLLYGIVTRKFAENEDPEAKETLDDIKTLESEYTTKSFRRFIHKECNTYNEIENNLGREKGPEYKKEVKVLEDELKKYVVEITKQIDLIDEHIHHLHLGED
;
A
#
# COMPACT_ATOMS: atom_id res chain seq x y z
N MET A 1 -60.16 -19.51 -18.08
CA MET A 1 -58.69 -19.74 -18.05
C MET A 1 -58.04 -18.51 -17.45
N LYS A 2 -57.57 -18.58 -16.21
CA LYS A 2 -56.92 -17.47 -15.50
C LYS A 2 -55.41 -17.65 -15.52
N LEU A 3 -54.74 -16.51 -15.68
CA LEU A 3 -53.31 -16.23 -15.74
C LEU A 3 -52.45 -17.09 -14.81
N THR A 4 -51.33 -17.60 -15.34
CA THR A 4 -50.11 -17.86 -14.56
C THR A 4 -49.07 -16.81 -14.93
N LEU A 5 -48.87 -15.87 -14.00
CA LEU A 5 -47.85 -14.83 -14.01
C LEU A 5 -46.52 -15.40 -13.47
N LEU A 6 -45.44 -14.95 -14.11
CA LEU A 6 -44.09 -14.65 -13.57
C LEU A 6 -43.59 -15.44 -12.35
N SER A 7 -42.53 -16.22 -12.57
CA SER A 7 -41.47 -16.42 -11.58
C SER A 7 -40.18 -16.81 -12.29
N CYS A 8 -39.38 -15.81 -12.67
CA CYS A 8 -37.98 -16.01 -13.08
C CYS A 8 -37.23 -14.68 -12.97
N ALA A 9 -37.03 -14.19 -11.75
CA ALA A 9 -36.18 -13.03 -11.48
C ALA A 9 -35.70 -13.07 -10.02
N MET A 10 -34.84 -14.04 -9.67
CA MET A 10 -34.18 -14.03 -8.36
C MET A 10 -32.83 -14.81 -8.35
N ILE A 11 -32.01 -14.68 -9.40
CA ILE A 11 -30.63 -15.25 -9.41
C ILE A 11 -29.60 -14.28 -10.04
N PHE A 12 -29.77 -12.96 -9.94
CA PHE A 12 -28.79 -12.01 -10.52
C PHE A 12 -28.07 -11.11 -9.51
N THR A 13 -28.36 -11.21 -8.20
CA THR A 13 -27.73 -10.33 -7.21
C THR A 13 -26.45 -10.88 -6.59
N LEU A 14 -26.22 -12.22 -6.62
CA LEU A 14 -25.03 -12.81 -6.01
C LEU A 14 -23.77 -12.60 -6.85
N SER A 15 -23.89 -12.65 -8.18
CA SER A 15 -22.74 -12.51 -9.09
C SER A 15 -22.08 -11.12 -9.04
N SER A 16 -22.83 -10.07 -8.74
CA SER A 16 -22.28 -8.71 -8.68
C SER A 16 -21.37 -8.48 -7.48
N PHE A 17 -21.58 -9.17 -6.36
CA PHE A 17 -20.74 -9.02 -5.17
C PHE A 17 -19.41 -9.77 -5.33
N ALA A 18 -19.43 -11.02 -5.80
CA ALA A 18 -18.22 -11.79 -6.09
C ALA A 18 -17.35 -11.09 -7.14
N GLN A 19 -17.96 -10.55 -8.20
CA GLN A 19 -17.25 -9.77 -9.21
C GLN A 19 -16.60 -8.51 -8.62
N SER A 20 -17.27 -7.81 -7.70
CA SER A 20 -16.69 -6.62 -7.04
C SER A 20 -15.53 -6.96 -6.11
N GLU A 21 -15.55 -8.15 -5.49
CA GLU A 21 -14.46 -8.61 -4.62
C GLU A 21 -13.22 -8.98 -5.43
N ALA A 22 -13.38 -9.75 -6.51
CA ALA A 22 -12.28 -10.09 -7.41
C ALA A 22 -11.62 -8.84 -8.03
N GLU A 23 -12.40 -7.81 -8.34
CA GLU A 23 -11.86 -6.52 -8.82
C GLU A 23 -11.03 -5.78 -7.74
N ILE A 24 -11.45 -5.84 -6.48
CA ILE A 24 -10.71 -5.26 -5.35
C ILE A 24 -9.41 -6.03 -5.10
N VAL A 25 -9.46 -7.36 -5.04
CA VAL A 25 -8.27 -8.22 -4.82
C VAL A 25 -7.24 -7.97 -5.91
N LYS A 26 -7.66 -7.97 -7.17
CA LYS A 26 -6.76 -7.65 -8.28
C LYS A 26 -6.13 -6.26 -8.17
N ALA A 27 -6.90 -5.26 -7.72
CA ALA A 27 -6.36 -3.92 -7.54
C ALA A 27 -5.32 -3.87 -6.42
N VAL A 28 -5.51 -4.64 -5.34
CA VAL A 28 -4.49 -4.81 -4.30
C VAL A 28 -3.23 -5.45 -4.89
N ASP A 29 -3.35 -6.59 -5.59
CA ASP A 29 -2.20 -7.27 -6.23
C ASP A 29 -1.40 -6.32 -7.14
N ASP A 30 -2.10 -5.60 -8.04
CA ASP A 30 -1.50 -4.67 -8.99
C ASP A 30 -0.78 -3.51 -8.27
N LEU A 31 -1.33 -3.05 -7.14
CA LEU A 31 -0.75 -1.99 -6.32
C LEU A 31 0.43 -2.48 -5.48
N THR A 32 0.38 -3.68 -4.91
CA THR A 32 1.47 -4.33 -4.19
C THR A 32 2.71 -4.43 -5.10
N ILE A 33 2.52 -4.99 -6.30
CA ILE A 33 3.59 -5.08 -7.31
C ILE A 33 4.13 -3.70 -7.69
N SER A 34 3.23 -2.72 -7.87
CA SER A 34 3.63 -1.37 -8.22
C SER A 34 4.43 -0.70 -7.10
N TRP A 35 4.04 -0.93 -5.85
CA TRP A 35 4.71 -0.42 -4.67
C TRP A 35 6.11 -1.02 -4.55
N ASP A 36 6.27 -2.34 -4.64
CA ASP A 36 7.57 -3.00 -4.54
C ASP A 36 8.61 -2.43 -5.50
N ASN A 37 8.20 -2.27 -6.76
CA ASN A 37 9.05 -1.69 -7.80
C ASN A 37 9.49 -0.25 -7.49
N GLU A 38 8.66 0.53 -6.79
CA GLU A 38 8.99 1.90 -6.41
C GLU A 38 9.71 1.97 -5.06
N ALA A 39 9.39 1.08 -4.13
CA ALA A 39 10.01 0.95 -2.83
C ALA A 39 11.51 0.65 -2.98
N GLU A 40 11.89 -0.29 -3.86
CA GLU A 40 13.30 -0.59 -4.14
C GLU A 40 14.10 0.66 -4.55
N LYS A 41 13.51 1.51 -5.40
CA LYS A 41 14.15 2.76 -5.83
C LYS A 41 14.18 3.77 -4.71
N LEU A 42 13.05 3.95 -4.03
CA LEU A 42 12.90 4.94 -2.98
C LEU A 42 13.85 4.68 -1.80
N GLN A 43 14.27 3.43 -1.56
CA GLN A 43 15.25 3.08 -0.52
C GLN A 43 16.68 3.58 -0.82
N THR A 44 16.94 4.17 -1.99
CA THR A 44 18.27 4.65 -2.39
C THR A 44 18.36 6.17 -2.31
N TYR A 45 19.58 6.68 -2.15
CA TYR A 45 19.84 8.12 -2.14
C TYR A 45 19.45 8.79 -3.48
N GLU A 46 19.65 8.08 -4.60
CA GLU A 46 19.24 8.54 -5.93
C GLU A 46 17.71 8.62 -6.06
N GLY A 47 17.01 7.57 -5.64
CA GLY A 47 15.54 7.55 -5.67
C GLY A 47 14.92 8.60 -4.77
N LEU A 48 15.50 8.84 -3.58
CA LEU A 48 15.13 9.97 -2.73
C LEU A 48 15.35 11.30 -3.45
N GLY A 49 16.50 11.48 -4.09
CA GLY A 49 16.81 12.66 -4.89
C GLY A 49 15.75 12.94 -5.97
N SER A 50 15.36 11.91 -6.72
CA SER A 50 14.26 12.01 -7.68
C SER A 50 12.94 12.37 -7.01
N PHE A 51 12.59 11.75 -5.87
CA PHE A 51 11.37 12.08 -5.15
C PHE A 51 11.34 13.56 -4.68
N CYS A 52 12.47 14.04 -4.16
CA CYS A 52 12.58 15.41 -3.65
C CYS A 52 12.57 16.44 -4.79
N GLY A 53 13.28 16.17 -5.88
CA GLY A 53 13.45 17.07 -7.02
C GLY A 53 12.29 17.06 -8.03
N GLU A 54 11.65 15.91 -8.23
CA GLU A 54 10.70 15.71 -9.33
C GLU A 54 9.25 15.69 -8.83
N SER A 55 8.53 16.79 -9.07
CA SER A 55 7.15 16.91 -8.60
C SER A 55 6.20 15.86 -9.17
N VAL A 56 6.47 15.35 -10.38
CA VAL A 56 5.68 14.30 -11.03
C VAL A 56 5.89 12.97 -10.32
N TYR A 57 7.15 12.59 -10.07
CA TYR A 57 7.47 11.36 -9.37
C TYR A 57 6.93 11.36 -7.94
N ARG A 58 7.11 12.47 -7.22
CA ARG A 58 6.50 12.65 -5.89
C ARG A 58 4.98 12.45 -5.90
N LYS A 59 4.27 13.04 -6.87
CA LYS A 59 2.81 12.88 -6.99
C LYS A 59 2.41 11.44 -7.29
N LYS A 60 3.19 10.73 -8.12
CA LYS A 60 2.98 9.31 -8.44
C LYS A 60 3.03 8.45 -7.18
N ILE A 61 4.12 8.52 -6.41
CA ILE A 61 4.32 7.69 -5.21
C ILE A 61 3.24 7.97 -4.17
N ILE A 62 2.94 9.26 -3.96
CA ILE A 62 1.92 9.68 -3.03
C ILE A 62 0.52 9.22 -3.45
N GLY A 63 0.20 9.32 -4.74
CA GLY A 63 -1.09 8.85 -5.26
C GLY A 63 -1.24 7.33 -5.15
N MET A 64 -0.17 6.59 -5.40
CA MET A 64 -0.14 5.13 -5.22
C MET A 64 -0.43 4.73 -3.77
N LEU A 65 0.19 5.38 -2.78
CA LEU A 65 -0.12 5.15 -1.37
C LEU A 65 -1.58 5.51 -1.03
N ASP A 66 -2.09 6.62 -1.56
CA ASP A 66 -3.50 6.99 -1.38
C ASP A 66 -4.46 5.94 -1.99
N GLU A 67 -4.08 5.30 -3.11
CA GLU A 67 -4.83 4.20 -3.73
C GLU A 67 -4.74 2.90 -2.92
N ILE A 68 -3.58 2.54 -2.39
CA ILE A 68 -3.40 1.39 -1.49
C ILE A 68 -4.36 1.50 -0.29
N HIS A 69 -4.28 2.61 0.45
CA HIS A 69 -5.16 2.86 1.60
C HIS A 69 -6.65 2.87 1.23
N HIS A 70 -6.99 3.31 0.02
CA HIS A 70 -8.37 3.25 -0.47
C HIS A 70 -8.86 1.80 -0.58
N TYR A 71 -8.08 0.92 -1.22
CA TYR A 71 -8.46 -0.48 -1.39
C TYR A 71 -8.40 -1.26 -0.07
N ASP A 72 -7.45 -0.96 0.81
CA ASP A 72 -7.39 -1.54 2.17
C ASP A 72 -8.63 -1.22 2.99
N THR A 73 -9.18 0.00 2.83
CA THR A 73 -10.47 0.37 3.46
C THR A 73 -11.63 -0.47 2.92
N LEU A 74 -11.67 -0.73 1.61
CA LEU A 74 -12.71 -1.57 1.01
C LEU A 74 -12.57 -3.02 1.48
N LEU A 75 -11.34 -3.53 1.49
CA LEU A 75 -10.98 -4.85 1.95
C LEU A 75 -11.34 -5.06 3.43
N TYR A 76 -11.05 -4.08 4.29
CA TYR A 76 -11.44 -4.11 5.70
C TYR A 76 -12.92 -4.43 5.87
N GLY A 77 -13.78 -3.81 5.04
CA GLY A 77 -15.22 -4.07 5.05
C GLY A 77 -15.58 -5.50 4.64
N ILE A 78 -14.88 -6.07 3.65
CA ILE A 78 -15.06 -7.45 3.19
C ILE A 78 -14.62 -8.44 4.29
N VAL A 79 -13.40 -8.29 4.77
CA VAL A 79 -12.81 -9.17 5.79
C VAL A 79 -13.60 -9.11 7.10
N THR A 80 -14.10 -7.94 7.49
CA THR A 80 -14.95 -7.79 8.69
C THR A 80 -16.22 -8.65 8.58
N ARG A 81 -16.85 -8.72 7.41
CA ARG A 81 -18.05 -9.56 7.20
C ARG A 81 -17.69 -11.04 7.28
N LYS A 82 -16.62 -11.46 6.61
CA LYS A 82 -16.12 -12.85 6.65
C LYS A 82 -15.79 -13.29 8.08
N PHE A 83 -15.14 -12.42 8.85
CA PHE A 83 -14.84 -12.67 10.25
C PHE A 83 -16.12 -12.79 11.09
N ALA A 84 -17.12 -11.93 10.87
CA ALA A 84 -18.39 -11.99 11.60
C ALA A 84 -19.20 -13.27 11.32
N GLU A 85 -18.99 -13.91 10.17
CA GLU A 85 -19.66 -15.15 9.78
C GLU A 85 -19.02 -16.39 10.42
N ASN A 86 -17.68 -16.45 10.45
CA ASN A 86 -16.95 -17.69 10.74
C ASN A 86 -15.89 -17.58 11.85
N GLU A 87 -15.65 -16.38 12.41
CA GLU A 87 -14.58 -16.10 13.40
C GLU A 87 -13.19 -16.62 12.96
N ASP A 88 -12.93 -16.59 11.65
CA ASP A 88 -11.72 -17.07 11.01
C ASP A 88 -10.47 -16.34 11.56
N PRO A 89 -9.49 -17.06 12.17
CA PRO A 89 -8.28 -16.44 12.70
C PRO A 89 -7.49 -15.67 11.64
N GLU A 90 -7.45 -16.17 10.40
CA GLU A 90 -6.77 -15.50 9.29
C GLU A 90 -7.41 -14.12 9.04
N ALA A 91 -8.74 -14.06 9.03
CA ALA A 91 -9.48 -12.81 8.81
C ALA A 91 -9.24 -11.81 9.95
N LYS A 92 -8.99 -12.29 11.17
CA LYS A 92 -8.62 -11.42 12.27
C LYS A 92 -7.22 -10.84 12.08
N GLU A 93 -6.24 -11.65 11.67
CA GLU A 93 -4.87 -11.20 11.41
C GLU A 93 -4.85 -10.17 10.29
N THR A 94 -5.56 -10.41 9.17
CA THR A 94 -5.71 -9.44 8.09
C THR A 94 -6.30 -8.11 8.58
N LEU A 95 -7.32 -8.13 9.44
CA LEU A 95 -7.92 -6.91 9.99
C LEU A 95 -6.95 -6.14 10.88
N ASP A 96 -6.08 -6.82 11.62
CA ASP A 96 -5.10 -6.18 12.49
C ASP A 96 -3.93 -5.60 11.68
N ASP A 97 -3.54 -6.24 10.59
CA ASP A 97 -2.53 -5.71 9.66
C ASP A 97 -3.06 -4.49 8.88
N ILE A 98 -4.29 -4.54 8.34
CA ILE A 98 -4.93 -3.37 7.74
C ILE A 98 -4.98 -2.20 8.74
N LYS A 99 -5.37 -2.45 9.99
CA LYS A 99 -5.38 -1.39 11.03
C LYS A 99 -3.98 -0.83 11.29
N THR A 100 -2.95 -1.66 11.25
CA THR A 100 -1.57 -1.21 11.45
C THR A 100 -1.14 -0.28 10.33
N LEU A 101 -1.37 -0.67 9.07
CA LEU A 101 -1.10 0.17 7.89
C LEU A 101 -1.88 1.50 7.94
N GLU A 102 -3.17 1.44 8.27
CA GLU A 102 -4.08 2.60 8.34
C GLU A 102 -3.84 3.54 9.54
N SER A 103 -3.05 3.13 10.54
CA SER A 103 -2.81 3.95 11.73
C SER A 103 -1.36 4.42 11.85
N GLU A 104 -0.39 3.54 11.59
CA GLU A 104 1.03 3.83 11.76
C GLU A 104 1.64 4.37 10.46
N TYR A 105 1.26 3.78 9.33
CA TYR A 105 1.92 3.97 8.04
C TYR A 105 1.09 4.75 7.00
N THR A 106 0.12 5.54 7.46
CA THR A 106 -0.71 6.42 6.60
C THR A 106 0.11 7.26 5.61
N THR A 107 -0.50 7.65 4.48
CA THR A 107 0.09 8.65 3.56
C THR A 107 0.55 9.91 4.29
N LYS A 108 -0.16 10.33 5.34
CA LYS A 108 0.24 11.49 6.16
C LYS A 108 1.53 11.23 6.95
N SER A 109 1.68 10.05 7.54
CA SER A 109 2.94 9.63 8.18
C SER A 109 4.08 9.57 7.17
N PHE A 110 3.85 8.94 6.01
CA PHE A 110 4.84 8.89 4.93
C PHE A 110 5.27 10.31 4.48
N ARG A 111 4.32 11.21 4.23
CA ARG A 111 4.61 12.61 3.84
C ARG A 111 5.47 13.33 4.87
N ARG A 112 5.20 13.15 6.16
CA ARG A 112 6.00 13.76 7.24
C ARG A 112 7.42 13.20 7.26
N PHE A 113 7.54 11.88 7.18
CA PHE A 113 8.81 11.18 7.13
C PHE A 113 9.65 11.65 5.94
N ILE A 114 9.13 11.47 4.72
CA ILE A 114 9.87 11.77 3.49
C ILE A 114 10.22 13.25 3.35
N HIS A 115 9.41 14.16 3.93
CA HIS A 115 9.75 15.58 3.97
C HIS A 115 10.99 15.86 4.83
N LYS A 116 11.13 15.20 5.98
CA LYS A 116 12.36 15.27 6.80
C LYS A 116 13.55 14.76 5.99
N GLU A 117 13.41 13.60 5.36
CA GLU A 117 14.48 13.00 4.56
C GLU A 117 14.90 13.90 3.38
N CYS A 118 13.94 14.56 2.70
CA CYS A 118 14.26 15.53 1.66
C CYS A 118 15.01 16.76 2.17
N ASN A 119 14.72 17.22 3.40
CA ASN A 119 15.48 18.33 3.99
C ASN A 119 16.92 17.91 4.25
N THR A 120 17.12 16.71 4.81
CA THR A 120 18.46 16.15 5.04
C THR A 120 19.22 15.91 3.73
N TYR A 121 18.57 15.35 2.70
CA TYR A 121 19.14 15.22 1.35
C TYR A 121 19.67 16.57 0.83
N ASN A 122 18.84 17.62 0.91
CA ASN A 122 19.22 18.95 0.44
C ASN A 122 20.39 19.53 1.25
N GLU A 123 20.44 19.31 2.57
CA GLU A 123 21.55 19.74 3.41
C GLU A 123 22.86 19.06 3.03
N ILE A 124 22.84 17.74 2.78
CA ILE A 124 24.00 16.98 2.33
C ILE A 124 24.49 17.49 0.97
N GLU A 125 23.60 17.63 -0.01
CA GLU A 125 23.96 18.11 -1.34
C GLU A 125 24.55 19.53 -1.31
N ASN A 126 23.95 20.44 -0.54
CA ASN A 126 24.40 21.83 -0.45
C ASN A 126 25.76 21.97 0.26
N ASN A 127 26.01 21.19 1.31
CA ASN A 127 27.20 21.35 2.14
C ASN A 127 28.36 20.46 1.70
N LEU A 128 28.07 19.26 1.18
CA LEU A 128 29.05 18.18 0.96
C LEU A 128 29.04 17.64 -0.49
N GLY A 129 27.98 17.93 -1.27
CA GLY A 129 27.76 17.35 -2.59
C GLY A 129 28.79 17.72 -3.66
N ARG A 130 29.55 18.82 -3.48
CA ARG A 130 30.60 19.25 -4.42
C ARG A 130 31.82 18.32 -4.40
N GLU A 131 32.28 17.95 -3.21
CA GLU A 131 33.51 17.17 -3.05
C GLU A 131 33.24 15.67 -3.01
N LYS A 132 32.02 15.26 -2.61
CA LYS A 132 31.61 13.86 -2.45
C LYS A 132 32.63 13.02 -1.66
N GLY A 133 33.25 13.67 -0.67
CA GLY A 133 34.31 13.11 0.17
C GLY A 133 33.81 12.09 1.20
N PRO A 134 34.67 11.65 2.14
CA PRO A 134 34.29 10.67 3.16
C PRO A 134 33.08 11.06 4.00
N GLU A 135 32.98 12.33 4.40
CA GLU A 135 31.82 12.86 5.17
C GLU A 135 30.52 12.72 4.36
N TYR A 136 30.52 13.12 3.08
CA TYR A 136 29.37 12.95 2.18
C TYR A 136 28.90 11.50 2.13
N LYS A 137 29.83 10.55 1.91
CA LYS A 137 29.49 9.13 1.83
C LYS A 137 28.91 8.58 3.14
N LYS A 138 29.41 9.08 4.27
CA LYS A 138 28.90 8.71 5.60
C LYS A 138 27.46 9.21 5.79
N GLU A 139 27.20 10.49 5.51
CA GLU A 139 25.86 11.07 5.68
C GLU A 139 24.85 10.50 4.68
N VAL A 140 25.26 10.27 3.42
CA VAL A 140 24.45 9.53 2.42
C VAL A 140 24.02 8.17 2.97
N LYS A 141 24.96 7.41 3.53
CA LYS A 141 24.67 6.07 4.05
C LYS A 141 23.71 6.10 5.24
N VAL A 142 23.87 7.06 6.16
CA VAL A 142 22.94 7.24 7.29
C VAL A 142 21.54 7.54 6.77
N LEU A 143 21.42 8.42 5.78
CA LEU A 143 20.14 8.75 5.15
C LEU A 143 19.49 7.54 4.47
N GLU A 144 20.27 6.77 3.70
CA GLU A 144 19.79 5.54 3.07
C GLU A 144 19.33 4.49 4.09
N ASP A 145 20.07 4.32 5.20
CA ASP A 145 19.71 3.37 6.25
C ASP A 145 18.40 3.78 6.95
N GLU A 146 18.18 5.08 7.22
CA GLU A 146 16.91 5.60 7.77
C GLU A 146 15.74 5.41 6.80
N LEU A 147 15.94 5.77 5.53
CA LEU A 147 14.98 5.62 4.44
C LEU A 147 14.58 4.16 4.24
N LYS A 148 15.57 3.27 4.18
CA LYS A 148 15.36 1.84 4.02
C LYS A 148 14.53 1.28 5.16
N LYS A 149 14.86 1.63 6.41
CA LYS A 149 14.12 1.15 7.57
C LYS A 149 12.64 1.50 7.47
N TYR A 150 12.31 2.73 7.10
CA TYR A 150 10.91 3.15 7.02
C TYR A 150 10.16 2.50 5.85
N VAL A 151 10.77 2.48 4.66
CA VAL A 151 10.12 1.93 3.45
C VAL A 151 9.91 0.42 3.58
N VAL A 152 10.87 -0.31 4.14
CA VAL A 152 10.74 -1.77 4.37
C VAL A 152 9.58 -2.11 5.28
N GLU A 153 9.32 -1.32 6.33
CA GLU A 153 8.17 -1.59 7.20
C GLU A 153 6.84 -1.36 6.48
N ILE A 154 6.73 -0.33 5.63
CA ILE A 154 5.53 -0.12 4.80
C ILE A 154 5.33 -1.29 3.82
N THR A 155 6.38 -1.64 3.08
CA THR A 155 6.34 -2.79 2.14
C THR A 155 5.88 -4.05 2.85
N LYS A 156 6.48 -4.38 3.99
CA LYS A 156 6.10 -5.56 4.77
C LYS A 156 4.62 -5.58 5.13
N GLN A 157 4.04 -4.44 5.53
CA GLN A 157 2.62 -4.39 5.88
C GLN A 157 1.71 -4.59 4.65
N ILE A 158 2.07 -4.00 3.50
CA ILE A 158 1.33 -4.19 2.25
C ILE A 158 1.41 -5.66 1.80
N ASP A 159 2.61 -6.26 1.84
CA ASP A 159 2.83 -7.67 1.46
C ASP A 159 2.04 -8.64 2.34
N LEU A 160 1.98 -8.39 3.66
CA LEU A 160 1.18 -9.22 4.58
C LEU A 160 -0.30 -9.17 4.24
N ILE A 161 -0.84 -7.98 3.96
CA ILE A 161 -2.24 -7.81 3.57
C ILE A 161 -2.52 -8.58 2.27
N ASP A 162 -1.67 -8.45 1.26
CA ASP A 162 -1.76 -9.19 0.01
C ASP A 162 -1.77 -10.71 0.23
N GLU A 163 -0.80 -11.23 0.99
CA GLU A 163 -0.70 -12.66 1.32
C GLU A 163 -1.97 -13.18 2.00
N HIS A 164 -2.47 -12.44 2.99
CA HIS A 164 -3.67 -12.79 3.73
C HIS A 164 -4.94 -12.83 2.87
N ILE A 165 -5.07 -11.94 1.88
CA ILE A 165 -6.19 -11.93 0.94
C ILE A 165 -6.28 -13.26 0.19
N HIS A 166 -5.13 -13.75 -0.28
CA HIS A 166 -5.04 -15.02 -1.00
C HIS A 166 -5.34 -16.24 -0.10
N HIS A 167 -4.91 -16.21 1.16
CA HIS A 167 -5.27 -17.26 2.13
C HIS A 167 -6.75 -17.27 2.50
N LEU A 168 -7.40 -16.11 2.46
CA LEU A 168 -8.84 -16.00 2.70
C LEU A 168 -9.68 -16.45 1.51
N HIS A 169 -9.07 -16.79 0.37
CA HIS A 169 -9.71 -17.10 -0.90
C HIS A 169 -10.67 -15.98 -1.36
N LEU A 170 -10.31 -14.73 -1.07
CA LEU A 170 -11.12 -13.60 -1.51
C LEU A 170 -10.99 -13.45 -3.02
N GLY A 171 -12.11 -13.22 -3.71
CA GLY A 171 -12.13 -13.09 -5.16
C GLY A 171 -11.96 -14.40 -5.95
N GLU A 172 -11.95 -15.56 -5.28
CA GLU A 172 -11.99 -16.89 -5.90
C GLU A 172 -13.44 -17.45 -5.85
N ASP A 173 -14.01 -17.82 -7.01
CA ASP A 173 -15.33 -18.47 -7.14
C ASP A 173 -15.30 -19.99 -6.90
#